data_AF-A0A091K8B4-F1
#
_entry.id   AF-A0A091K8B4-F1
#
_cell.length_a   1.000
_cell.length_b   1.000
_cell.length_c   1.000
_cell.angle_alpha   90.00
_cell.angle_beta   90.00
_cell.angle_gamma   90.00
#
_symmetry.space_group_name_H-M   'P 1'
#
loop_
_entity.id
_entity.type
_entity.pdbx_description
1 polymer ?
#
loop_
_entity_poly.entity_id
_entity_poly.type
_entity_poly.pdbx_seq_one_letter_code
_entity_poly.pdbx_strand_id
1 'polypeptide(L)'
;DVKWTDFTQGMLVPEKPLEPDCRSRGQERCRCKKTKPTLSTYLAKNYSYIIHAKVKSVERGNCNEITTVVEVKDTLKSLTPIPLSQVPLLTNSSCQCPPLQPKQDVLIMCYEWRSR
;
A
#
# COMPACT_ATOMS: atom_id res chain seq x y z
N ASP A 1 4.24 -26.45 -65.43
CA ASP A 1 3.76 -26.10 -64.08
C ASP A 1 4.87 -25.70 -63.14
N VAL A 2 5.18 -24.40 -63.08
CA VAL A 2 6.02 -23.81 -62.05
C VAL A 2 5.08 -23.06 -61.12
N LYS A 3 4.81 -23.63 -59.95
CA LYS A 3 3.91 -23.07 -58.95
C LYS A 3 4.68 -22.01 -58.16
N TRP A 4 4.47 -20.75 -58.55
CA TRP A 4 4.90 -19.58 -57.80
C TRP A 4 4.33 -19.65 -56.37
N THR A 5 5.21 -19.61 -55.37
CA THR A 5 4.86 -19.32 -53.98
C THR A 5 5.43 -17.97 -53.66
N ASP A 6 4.58 -17.02 -53.28
CA ASP A 6 5.08 -15.89 -52.51
C ASP A 6 4.04 -15.23 -51.59
N PHE A 7 4.60 -14.71 -50.48
CA PHE A 7 4.10 -13.74 -49.51
C PHE A 7 2.81 -14.07 -48.74
N THR A 8 2.84 -14.31 -47.43
CA THR A 8 3.07 -13.23 -46.46
C THR A 8 3.41 -13.78 -45.06
N GLN A 9 4.66 -13.52 -44.68
CA GLN A 9 5.15 -13.05 -43.39
C GLN A 9 4.24 -13.23 -42.16
N GLY A 10 4.72 -14.06 -41.23
CA GLY A 10 4.10 -14.38 -39.96
C GLY A 10 3.69 -13.16 -39.12
N MET A 11 2.55 -13.34 -38.47
CA MET A 11 1.91 -12.48 -37.48
C MET A 11 2.95 -11.90 -36.49
N LEU A 12 3.33 -10.63 -36.67
CA LEU A 12 3.88 -9.84 -35.57
C LEU A 12 2.71 -9.45 -34.67
N VAL A 13 2.46 -10.27 -33.64
CA VAL A 13 1.68 -9.84 -32.48
C VAL A 13 2.45 -8.66 -31.88
N PRO A 14 1.85 -7.48 -31.68
CA PRO A 14 2.49 -6.45 -30.89
C PRO A 14 2.65 -7.04 -29.49
N GLU A 15 3.88 -7.32 -29.08
CA GLU A 15 4.21 -7.61 -27.69
C GLU A 15 3.83 -6.37 -26.88
N LYS A 16 2.58 -6.31 -26.45
CA LYS A 16 2.12 -5.42 -25.40
C LYS A 16 3.08 -5.65 -24.25
N PRO A 17 3.75 -4.62 -23.72
CA PRO A 17 4.61 -4.78 -22.56
C PRO A 17 3.81 -5.55 -21.52
N LEU A 18 4.34 -6.69 -21.08
CA LEU A 18 3.81 -7.45 -19.97
C LEU A 18 3.95 -6.54 -18.76
N GLU A 19 2.96 -5.67 -18.55
CA GLU A 19 2.78 -4.92 -17.32
C GLU A 19 2.95 -5.95 -16.19
N PRO A 20 3.95 -5.79 -15.32
CA PRO A 20 4.22 -6.78 -14.30
C PRO A 20 2.94 -6.94 -13.47
N ASP A 21 2.32 -8.12 -13.53
CA ASP A 21 1.11 -8.46 -12.78
C ASP A 21 1.46 -8.59 -11.29
N CYS A 22 1.67 -7.42 -10.68
CA CYS A 22 1.97 -7.24 -9.28
C CYS A 22 0.71 -7.39 -8.40
N ARG A 23 -0.48 -7.34 -9.00
CA ARG A 23 -1.74 -7.43 -8.26
C ARG A 23 -1.93 -8.83 -7.66
N SER A 24 -1.40 -9.85 -8.34
CA SER A 24 -1.76 -11.25 -8.07
C SER A 24 -0.69 -12.07 -7.32
N ARG A 25 0.60 -11.76 -7.48
CA ARG A 25 1.69 -12.66 -7.03
C ARG A 25 1.92 -12.71 -5.51
N GLY A 26 1.46 -11.72 -4.75
CA GLY A 26 1.72 -11.60 -3.32
C GLY A 26 0.49 -11.74 -2.40
N GLN A 27 -0.70 -11.38 -2.88
CA GLN A 27 -1.90 -11.28 -2.03
C GLN A 27 -2.37 -12.63 -1.48
N GLU A 28 -2.35 -13.68 -2.29
CA GLU A 28 -2.83 -15.03 -1.93
C GLU A 28 -2.04 -15.65 -0.75
N ARG A 29 -0.80 -15.18 -0.51
CA ARG A 29 0.09 -15.70 0.55
C ARG A 29 0.14 -14.80 1.79
N CYS A 30 -0.57 -13.66 1.80
CA CYS A 30 -0.51 -12.72 2.90
C CYS A 30 -1.16 -13.30 4.17
N ARG A 31 -0.37 -13.50 5.22
CA ARG A 31 -0.86 -13.86 6.56
C ARG A 31 -0.75 -12.64 7.49
N CYS A 32 -1.83 -11.87 7.61
CA CYS A 32 -1.87 -10.74 8.54
C CYS A 32 -2.01 -11.25 9.98
N LYS A 33 -1.00 -11.00 10.83
CA LYS A 33 -1.13 -11.25 12.27
C LYS A 33 -2.03 -10.16 12.87
N LYS A 34 -3.17 -10.57 13.45
CA LYS A 34 -4.04 -9.65 14.20
C LYS A 34 -3.32 -9.22 15.47
N THR A 35 -2.97 -7.94 15.55
CA THR A 35 -2.42 -7.33 16.77
C THR A 35 -3.48 -6.42 17.36
N LYS A 36 -3.80 -6.60 18.65
CA LYS A 36 -4.78 -5.75 19.32
C LYS A 36 -4.12 -4.40 19.67
N PRO A 37 -4.76 -3.26 19.36
CA PRO A 37 -4.30 -1.94 19.80
C PRO A 37 -4.62 -1.76 21.29
N THR A 38 -3.88 -2.44 22.17
CA THR A 38 -4.00 -2.31 23.63
C THR A 38 -2.95 -1.35 24.17
N LEU A 39 -3.18 -0.82 25.37
CA LEU A 39 -2.19 -0.01 26.09
C LEU A 39 -0.87 -0.77 26.32
N SER A 40 -0.93 -2.08 26.51
CA SER A 40 0.28 -2.91 26.61
C SER A 40 1.11 -2.88 25.33
N THR A 41 0.47 -2.99 24.15
CA THR A 41 1.16 -2.85 22.86
C THR A 41 1.77 -1.46 22.70
N TYR A 42 1.04 -0.42 23.12
CA TYR A 42 1.51 0.98 23.12
C TYR A 42 2.79 1.17 23.94
N LEU A 43 2.85 0.60 25.15
CA LEU A 43 4.00 0.74 26.04
C LEU A 43 5.18 -0.15 25.63
N ALA A 44 4.90 -1.36 25.14
CA ALA A 44 5.93 -2.33 24.78
C ALA A 44 6.64 -2.02 23.46
N LYS A 45 5.98 -1.29 22.55
CA LYS A 45 6.53 -0.96 21.22
C LYS A 45 6.84 0.52 21.16
N ASN A 46 8.11 0.86 20.92
CA ASN A 46 8.56 2.23 20.85
C ASN A 46 8.24 2.87 19.48
N TYR A 47 6.96 2.94 19.12
CA TYR A 47 6.50 3.57 17.87
C TYR A 47 6.89 5.05 17.83
N SER A 48 7.23 5.57 16.65
CA SER A 48 7.61 6.98 16.47
C SER A 48 6.39 7.89 16.55
N TYR A 49 5.28 7.47 15.95
CA TYR A 49 4.02 8.22 16.00
C TYR A 49 2.81 7.31 16.16
N ILE A 50 1.81 7.86 16.83
CA ILE A 50 0.55 7.23 17.14
C ILE A 50 -0.55 8.27 16.95
N ILE A 51 -1.36 8.07 15.92
CA ILE A 51 -2.40 9.01 15.52
C ILE A 51 -3.76 8.32 15.47
N HIS A 52 -4.79 9.04 15.93
CA HIS A 52 -6.18 8.70 15.69
C HIS A 52 -6.62 9.40 14.41
N ALA A 53 -7.04 8.61 13.42
CA ALA A 53 -7.33 9.15 12.10
C ALA A 53 -8.49 8.41 11.44
N LYS A 54 -9.17 9.12 10.53
CA LYS A 54 -10.20 8.55 9.66
C LYS A 54 -9.64 8.34 8.26
N VAL A 55 -9.74 7.12 7.76
CA VAL A 55 -9.30 6.81 6.38
C VAL A 55 -10.23 7.50 5.39
N LYS A 56 -9.65 8.27 4.45
CA LYS A 56 -10.38 8.93 3.36
C LYS A 56 -10.32 8.10 2.08
N SER A 57 -9.11 7.75 1.65
CA SER A 57 -8.87 6.90 0.49
C SER A 57 -7.68 5.98 0.71
N VAL A 58 -7.68 4.89 -0.05
CA VAL A 58 -6.56 3.96 -0.14
C VAL A 58 -6.29 3.77 -1.63
N GLU A 59 -5.13 4.21 -2.08
CA GLU A 59 -4.70 4.14 -3.46
C GLU A 59 -3.50 3.19 -3.54
N ARG A 60 -3.57 2.24 -4.49
CA ARG A 60 -2.43 1.38 -4.80
C ARG A 60 -1.68 2.00 -5.96
N GLY A 61 -0.45 2.41 -5.69
CA GLY A 61 0.50 2.87 -6.69
C GLY A 61 1.16 1.70 -7.42
N ASN A 62 2.46 1.81 -7.67
CA ASN A 62 3.17 0.78 -8.42
C ASN A 62 3.51 -0.42 -7.53
N CYS A 63 2.92 -1.57 -7.85
CA CYS A 63 3.18 -2.86 -7.21
C CYS A 63 2.89 -2.89 -5.70
N ASN A 64 3.89 -2.57 -4.87
CA ASN A 64 3.85 -2.65 -3.40
C ASN A 64 3.59 -1.31 -2.73
N GLU A 65 3.58 -0.21 -3.49
CA GLU A 65 3.34 1.11 -2.94
C GLU A 65 1.84 1.34 -2.72
N ILE A 66 1.49 1.68 -1.48
CA ILE A 66 0.14 1.98 -1.06
C ILE A 66 0.14 3.33 -0.38
N THR A 67 -0.63 4.25 -0.95
CA THR A 67 -0.87 5.59 -0.41
C THR A 67 -2.22 5.58 0.28
N THR A 68 -2.22 5.79 1.59
CA THR A 68 -3.45 5.91 2.37
C THR A 68 -3.64 7.35 2.78
N VAL A 69 -4.66 8.02 2.27
CA VAL A 69 -5.01 9.36 2.71
C VAL A 69 -5.85 9.25 3.97
N VAL A 70 -5.40 9.86 5.05
CA VAL A 70 -6.10 9.88 6.34
C VAL A 70 -6.34 11.31 6.79
N GLU A 71 -7.46 11.53 7.48
CA GLU A 71 -7.75 12.76 8.19
C GLU A 71 -7.41 12.55 9.66
N VAL A 72 -6.38 13.26 10.12
CA VAL A 72 -5.90 13.15 11.51
C VAL A 72 -6.85 13.89 12.43
N LYS A 73 -7.40 13.17 13.40
CA LYS A 73 -8.29 13.71 14.44
C LYS A 73 -7.53 14.08 15.70
N ASP A 74 -6.59 13.22 16.10
CA ASP A 74 -5.80 13.40 17.31
C ASP A 74 -4.41 12.76 17.16
N THR A 75 -3.42 13.29 17.87
CA THR A 75 -2.05 12.79 17.91
C THR A 75 -1.67 12.44 19.34
N LEU A 76 -1.64 11.14 19.66
CA LEU A 76 -1.36 10.65 21.00
C LEU A 76 0.15 10.64 21.31
N LYS A 77 0.97 10.34 20.30
CA LYS A 77 2.43 10.35 20.39
C LYS A 77 2.98 10.77 19.04
N SER A 78 3.94 11.68 19.02
CA SER A 78 4.76 11.91 17.83
C SER A 78 6.07 12.57 18.21
N LEU A 79 7.15 12.20 17.52
CA LEU A 79 8.43 12.89 17.63
C LEU A 79 8.43 14.21 16.84
N THR A 80 7.59 14.30 15.82
CA THR A 80 7.43 15.46 14.93
C THR A 80 5.98 15.94 14.92
N PRO A 81 5.71 17.25 14.84
CA PRO A 81 4.33 17.74 14.82
C PRO A 81 3.60 17.27 13.56
N ILE A 82 2.52 16.50 13.74
CA ILE A 82 1.65 16.02 12.66
C ILE A 82 0.44 16.95 12.58
N PRO A 83 0.12 17.53 11.41
CA PRO A 83 -1.02 18.43 11.28
C PRO A 83 -2.34 17.66 11.44
N LEU A 84 -3.30 18.30 12.12
CA LEU A 84 -4.69 17.80 12.25
C LEU A 84 -5.48 18.06 10.96
N SER A 85 -5.02 17.48 9.86
CA SER A 85 -5.56 17.67 8.53
C SER A 85 -5.50 16.37 7.73
N GLN A 86 -5.77 16.46 6.42
CA GLN A 86 -5.58 15.34 5.52
C GLN A 86 -4.10 15.16 5.20
N VAL A 87 -3.56 13.99 5.53
CA VAL A 87 -2.17 13.62 5.28
C VAL A 87 -2.10 12.30 4.51
N PRO A 88 -1.20 12.19 3.52
CA PRO A 88 -0.93 10.92 2.87
C PRO A 88 0.05 10.09 3.71
N LEU A 89 -0.29 8.82 3.93
CA LEU A 89 0.59 7.83 4.51
C LEU A 89 1.09 6.90 3.41
N LEU A 90 2.40 6.93 3.17
CA LEU A 90 3.06 6.07 2.19
C LEU A 90 3.52 4.79 2.88
N THR A 91 3.14 3.65 2.30
CA THR A 91 3.58 2.33 2.78
C THR A 91 4.06 1.50 1.59
N ASN A 92 5.19 0.82 1.76
CA ASN A 92 5.71 -0.10 0.75
C ASN A 92 5.67 -1.52 1.33
N SER A 93 4.68 -2.30 0.90
CA SER A 93 4.49 -3.66 1.35
C SER A 93 3.80 -4.48 0.28
N SER A 94 4.25 -5.71 0.08
CA SER A 94 3.57 -6.69 -0.77
C SER A 94 2.21 -7.12 -0.22
N CYS A 95 1.98 -6.88 1.07
CA CYS A 95 0.73 -7.19 1.76
C CYS A 95 0.12 -5.95 2.41
N GLN A 96 -1.17 -5.73 2.18
CA GLN A 96 -1.92 -4.69 2.88
C GLN A 96 -2.46 -5.25 4.20
N CYS A 97 -1.63 -5.20 5.24
CA CYS A 97 -1.97 -5.63 6.58
C CYS A 97 -1.72 -4.48 7.58
N PRO A 98 -2.71 -4.10 8.40
CA PRO A 98 -4.11 -4.51 8.35
C PRO A 98 -4.83 -3.99 7.08
N PRO A 99 -5.91 -4.65 6.63
CA PRO A 99 -6.74 -4.12 5.56
C PRO A 99 -7.44 -2.85 6.05
N LEU A 100 -7.17 -1.73 5.38
CA LEU A 100 -7.78 -0.43 5.66
C LEU A 100 -8.89 -0.18 4.65
N GLN A 101 -10.04 0.29 5.12
CA GLN A 101 -11.16 0.68 4.26
C GLN A 101 -11.44 2.18 4.36
N PRO A 102 -11.90 2.82 3.26
CA PRO A 102 -12.39 4.18 3.31
C PRO A 102 -13.46 4.36 4.39
N LYS A 103 -13.49 5.53 5.02
CA LYS A 103 -14.39 5.92 6.12
C LYS A 103 -14.14 5.22 7.45
N GLN A 104 -13.18 4.30 7.53
CA GLN A 104 -12.82 3.60 8.75
C GLN A 104 -12.13 4.54 9.74
N ASP A 105 -12.55 4.48 11.01
CA ASP A 105 -11.94 5.19 12.12
C ASP A 105 -10.91 4.28 12.78
N VAL A 106 -9.63 4.70 12.79
CA VAL A 106 -8.51 3.81 13.12
C VAL A 106 -7.47 4.51 14.00
N LEU A 107 -6.78 3.68 14.78
CA LEU A 107 -5.58 4.07 15.51
C LEU A 107 -4.36 3.55 14.75
N ILE A 108 -3.52 4.46 14.27
CA ILE A 108 -2.34 4.14 13.45
C ILE A 108 -1.11 4.27 14.33
N MET A 109 -0.40 3.16 14.55
CA MET A 109 0.84 3.08 15.33
C MET A 109 1.98 2.70 14.39
N CYS A 110 2.89 3.63 14.12
CA CYS A 110 3.90 3.45 13.08
C CYS A 110 5.26 4.03 13.49
N TYR A 111 6.28 3.61 12.76
CA TYR A 111 7.63 4.18 12.84
C TYR A 111 7.79 5.20 11.72
N GLU A 112 8.54 6.27 11.98
CA GLU A 112 8.88 7.24 10.94
C GLU A 112 9.62 6.53 9.80
N TRP A 113 9.09 6.68 8.59
CA TRP A 113 9.81 6.26 7.40
C TRP A 113 10.90 7.29 7.12
N ARG A 114 12.15 6.93 7.36
CA ARG A 114 13.29 7.74 6.92
C ARG A 114 13.57 7.40 5.47
N SER A 115 13.27 8.31 4.54
CA SER A 115 13.94 8.30 3.24
C SER A 115 15.43 8.55 3.49
N ARG A 116 16.28 7.60 3.07
CA ARG A 116 17.73 7.84 3.01
C ARG A 116 18.03 8.96 2.03
#